data_AF-A0A1M6PYL0-F1
#
_entry.id   AF-A0A1M6PYL0-F1
#
_cell.length_a   1.000
_cell.length_b   1.000
_cell.length_c   1.000
_cell.angle_alpha   90.00
_cell.angle_beta   90.00
_cell.angle_gamma   90.00
#
_symmetry.space_group_name_H-M   'P 1'
#
loop_
_entity.id
_entity.type
_entity.pdbx_description
1 polymer ?
#
loop_
_entity_poly.entity_id
_entity_poly.type
_entity_poly.pdbx_seq_one_letter_code
_entity_poly.pdbx_strand_id
1 'polypeptide(L)'
;MTVKKIVFLICLLSLSLGFSQNEALFSEATELYNKGEYAKAIENYEQILETGQHSAAVYFNLGNCYYKTNSIGPSIYYYEKALLLSPNDSEIKNNLGYAQNMRLDAIEEVPKTEIAQAYDKTINLFTCNQWAYLAVVLVMLFVVAYLAYYFLRSANQKRIALITGIFSLTLGLLSILLSYLQHEQYRKDNPAIVFGKEVRVSSEPNGSSDVIFTLHEGTKVNVLEELDGWEKIRIADGQTGWLLGENIKHIKDF
;
A
#
# COMPACT_ATOMS: atom_id res chain seq x y z
N MET A 1 1.49 -4.70 42.83
CA MET A 1 1.73 -3.46 42.05
C MET A 1 0.50 -2.57 42.23
N THR A 2 0.62 -1.34 42.74
CA THR A 2 -0.56 -0.53 43.11
C THR A 2 -1.27 0.03 41.87
N VAL A 3 -2.61 -0.02 41.87
CA VAL A 3 -3.54 0.40 40.80
C VAL A 3 -3.20 1.77 40.20
N LYS A 4 -2.65 2.69 41.01
CA LYS A 4 -2.24 4.03 40.57
C LYS A 4 -1.19 4.06 39.46
N LYS A 5 -0.28 3.07 39.40
CA LYS A 5 0.75 3.01 38.34
C LYS A 5 0.21 2.51 37.00
N ILE A 6 -0.87 1.73 37.01
CA ILE A 6 -1.55 1.23 35.81
C ILE A 6 -2.40 2.34 35.18
N VAL A 7 -3.11 3.12 36.01
CA VAL A 7 -3.91 4.26 35.55
C VAL A 7 -3.05 5.34 34.91
N PHE A 8 -1.84 5.59 35.42
CA PHE A 8 -0.90 6.55 34.83
C PHE A 8 -0.39 6.10 33.45
N LEU A 9 -0.17 4.80 33.26
CA LEU A 9 0.26 4.23 31.97
C LEU A 9 -0.86 4.28 30.91
N ILE A 10 -2.12 4.11 31.33
CA ILE A 10 -3.30 4.19 30.45
C ILE A 10 -3.59 5.66 30.04
N CYS A 11 -3.37 6.63 30.93
CA CYS A 11 -3.52 8.06 30.59
C CYS A 11 -2.52 8.54 29.52
N LEU A 12 -1.30 8.02 29.52
CA LEU A 12 -0.26 8.37 28.52
C LEU A 12 -0.58 7.88 27.10
N LEU A 13 -1.51 6.91 26.95
CA LEU A 13 -1.93 6.34 25.67
C LEU A 13 -3.13 7.07 25.02
N SER A 14 -3.70 8.09 25.68
CA SER A 14 -5.00 8.67 25.29
C SER A 14 -4.94 9.95 24.46
N LEU A 15 -3.75 10.42 24.06
CA LEU A 15 -3.60 11.66 23.30
C LEU A 15 -3.12 11.39 21.87
N SER A 16 -4.05 10.97 21.02
CA SER A 16 -3.92 11.12 19.57
C SER A 16 -4.93 12.15 19.09
N LEU A 17 -4.49 13.40 18.94
CA LEU A 17 -5.21 14.40 18.15
C LEU A 17 -5.07 13.97 16.68
N GLY A 18 -6.13 13.39 16.13
CA GLY A 18 -6.21 13.08 14.71
C GLY A 18 -6.51 14.35 13.92
N PHE A 19 -5.80 14.55 12.81
CA PHE A 19 -6.25 15.46 11.77
C PHE A 19 -7.50 14.86 11.13
N SER A 20 -8.63 15.56 11.25
CA SER A 20 -9.89 15.13 10.63
C SER A 20 -9.88 15.44 9.15
N GLN A 21 -10.40 14.51 8.36
CA GLN A 21 -10.73 14.75 6.95
C GLN A 21 -11.73 15.90 6.82
N ASN A 22 -11.69 16.65 5.72
CA ASN A 22 -12.65 17.70 5.38
C ASN A 22 -14.00 17.07 5.05
N GLU A 23 -14.75 16.78 6.12
CA GLU A 23 -15.97 15.98 6.12
C GLU A 23 -17.09 16.63 5.30
N ALA A 24 -17.16 17.97 5.28
CA ALA A 24 -18.13 18.71 4.49
C ALA A 24 -17.89 18.54 2.98
N LEU A 25 -16.65 18.79 2.54
CA LEU A 25 -16.29 18.68 1.12
C LEU A 25 -16.38 17.23 0.61
N PHE A 26 -16.04 16.26 1.47
CA PHE A 26 -16.18 14.84 1.18
C PHE A 26 -17.65 14.43 1.03
N SER A 27 -18.52 14.90 1.92
CA SER A 27 -19.96 14.65 1.85
C SER A 27 -20.57 15.26 0.59
N GLU A 28 -20.19 16.48 0.24
CA GLU A 28 -20.65 17.15 -0.98
C GLU A 28 -20.19 16.40 -2.24
N ALA A 29 -18.93 16.00 -2.32
CA ALA A 29 -18.40 15.20 -3.42
C ALA A 29 -19.14 13.87 -3.58
N THR A 30 -19.48 13.22 -2.45
CA THR A 30 -20.27 11.98 -2.43
C THR A 30 -21.70 12.22 -2.94
N GLU A 31 -22.33 13.34 -2.55
CA GLU A 31 -23.66 13.71 -3.04
C GLU A 31 -23.65 13.99 -4.55
N LEU A 32 -22.65 14.72 -5.04
CA LEU A 32 -22.44 14.97 -6.48
C LEU A 32 -22.25 13.67 -7.24
N TYR A 33 -21.45 12.74 -6.71
CA TYR A 33 -21.29 11.40 -7.28
C TYR A 33 -22.63 10.66 -7.37
N ASN A 34 -23.43 10.66 -6.31
CA ASN A 34 -24.74 10.00 -6.28
C ASN A 34 -25.75 10.64 -7.25
N LYS A 35 -25.61 11.94 -7.57
CA LYS A 35 -26.38 12.64 -8.60
C LYS A 35 -25.87 12.38 -10.02
N GLY A 36 -24.75 11.67 -10.18
CA GLY A 36 -24.09 11.43 -11.48
C GLY A 36 -23.25 12.62 -11.98
N GLU A 37 -23.03 13.64 -11.14
CA GLU A 37 -22.21 14.81 -11.46
C GLU A 37 -20.72 14.53 -11.22
N TYR A 38 -20.18 13.52 -11.90
CA TYR A 38 -18.84 12.97 -11.63
C TYR A 38 -17.71 13.98 -11.79
N ALA A 39 -17.78 14.89 -12.76
CA ALA A 39 -16.73 15.90 -12.97
C ALA A 39 -16.61 16.83 -11.75
N LYS A 40 -17.72 17.30 -11.18
CA LYS A 40 -17.71 18.14 -9.98
C LYS A 40 -17.31 17.36 -8.74
N ALA A 41 -17.73 16.09 -8.65
CA ALA A 41 -17.28 15.21 -7.58
C ALA A 41 -15.75 15.06 -7.58
N ILE A 42 -15.14 14.88 -8.76
CA ILE A 42 -13.68 14.84 -8.95
C ILE A 42 -13.05 16.13 -8.46
N GLU A 43 -13.53 17.31 -8.90
CA GLU A 43 -13.01 18.61 -8.46
C GLU A 43 -13.01 18.73 -6.93
N ASN A 44 -14.11 18.37 -6.26
CA ASN A 44 -14.20 18.43 -4.81
C ASN A 44 -13.26 17.43 -4.11
N TYR A 45 -13.11 16.21 -4.63
CA TYR A 45 -12.17 15.24 -4.07
C TYR A 45 -10.71 15.67 -4.29
N GLU A 46 -10.36 16.24 -5.43
CA GLU A 46 -9.02 16.77 -5.72
C GLU A 46 -8.69 17.93 -4.80
N GLN A 47 -9.64 18.84 -4.52
CA GLN A 47 -9.46 19.89 -3.50
C GLN A 47 -9.16 19.32 -2.11
N ILE A 48 -9.73 18.18 -1.72
CA ILE A 48 -9.34 17.52 -0.45
C ILE A 48 -7.86 17.13 -0.49
N LEU A 49 -7.41 16.53 -1.60
CA LEU A 49 -6.00 16.13 -1.78
C LEU A 49 -5.06 17.33 -1.79
N GLU A 50 -5.45 18.46 -2.39
CA GLU A 50 -4.68 19.71 -2.40
C GLU A 50 -4.41 20.27 -0.99
N THR A 51 -5.28 19.95 -0.01
CA THR A 51 -5.06 20.30 1.40
C THR A 51 -4.11 19.35 2.14
N GLY A 52 -3.49 18.39 1.43
CA GLY A 52 -2.62 17.36 2.00
C GLY A 52 -3.38 16.26 2.75
N GLN A 53 -4.70 16.15 2.55
CA GLN A 53 -5.53 15.16 3.22
C GLN A 53 -5.72 13.93 2.34
N HIS A 54 -4.91 12.91 2.61
CA HIS A 54 -4.91 11.65 1.86
C HIS A 54 -5.61 10.56 2.65
N SER A 55 -6.59 9.89 2.03
CA SER A 55 -7.28 8.75 2.64
C SER A 55 -7.68 7.73 1.59
N ALA A 56 -7.79 6.46 2.01
CA ALA A 56 -8.25 5.39 1.12
C ALA A 56 -9.64 5.72 0.53
N ALA A 57 -10.51 6.36 1.31
CA ALA A 57 -11.85 6.74 0.89
C ALA A 57 -11.86 7.80 -0.23
N VAL A 58 -11.04 8.85 -0.13
CA VAL A 58 -10.94 9.87 -1.20
C VAL A 58 -10.44 9.24 -2.49
N TYR A 59 -9.37 8.45 -2.42
CA TYR A 59 -8.82 7.78 -3.59
C TYR A 59 -9.79 6.76 -4.19
N PHE A 60 -10.46 5.96 -3.36
CA PHE A 60 -11.48 5.03 -3.84
C PHE A 60 -12.61 5.74 -4.58
N ASN A 61 -13.10 6.86 -4.04
CA ASN A 61 -14.17 7.62 -4.67
C ASN A 61 -13.72 8.36 -5.94
N LEU A 62 -12.49 8.86 -6.00
CA LEU A 62 -11.90 9.35 -7.25
C LEU A 62 -11.84 8.23 -8.29
N GLY A 63 -11.36 7.05 -7.91
CA GLY A 63 -11.33 5.86 -8.77
C GLY A 63 -12.71 5.51 -9.32
N ASN A 64 -13.75 5.56 -8.47
CA ASN A 64 -15.16 5.37 -8.86
C ASN A 64 -15.63 6.44 -9.85
N CYS A 65 -15.33 7.72 -9.61
CA CYS A 65 -15.71 8.81 -10.52
C CYS A 65 -15.07 8.62 -11.91
N TYR A 66 -13.76 8.37 -11.97
CA TYR A 66 -13.06 8.15 -13.23
C TYR A 66 -13.50 6.86 -13.94
N TYR A 67 -13.85 5.83 -13.17
CA TYR A 67 -14.46 4.62 -13.72
C TYR A 67 -15.77 4.95 -14.45
N LYS A 68 -16.65 5.73 -13.80
CA LYS A 68 -17.93 6.15 -14.38
C LYS A 68 -17.80 7.07 -15.60
N THR A 69 -16.70 7.82 -15.70
CA THR A 69 -16.37 8.63 -16.88
C THR A 69 -15.48 7.91 -17.89
N ASN A 70 -15.34 6.59 -17.80
CA ASN A 70 -14.57 5.75 -18.73
C ASN A 70 -13.08 6.19 -18.87
N SER A 71 -12.52 6.75 -17.81
CA SER A 71 -11.14 7.23 -17.74
C SER A 71 -10.28 6.15 -17.07
N ILE A 72 -9.85 5.17 -17.86
CA ILE A 72 -9.25 3.91 -17.38
C ILE A 72 -7.96 4.16 -16.59
N GLY A 73 -7.02 4.94 -17.13
CA GLY A 73 -5.74 5.25 -16.47
C GLY A 73 -5.93 5.89 -15.08
N PRO A 74 -6.63 7.03 -14.98
CA PRO A 74 -6.92 7.66 -13.70
C PRO A 74 -7.71 6.76 -12.73
N SER A 75 -8.67 5.99 -13.23
CA SER A 75 -9.47 5.07 -12.39
C SER A 75 -8.59 4.04 -11.69
N ILE A 76 -7.73 3.34 -12.44
CA ILE A 76 -6.79 2.35 -11.90
C ILE A 76 -5.78 3.02 -10.96
N TYR A 77 -5.24 4.17 -11.34
CA TYR A 77 -4.30 4.94 -10.53
C TYR A 77 -4.86 5.23 -9.13
N TYR A 78 -6.07 5.77 -9.04
CA TYR A 78 -6.64 6.12 -7.76
C TYR A 78 -7.08 4.90 -6.94
N TYR A 79 -7.55 3.81 -7.57
CA TYR A 79 -7.78 2.56 -6.82
C TYR A 79 -6.49 1.95 -6.27
N GLU A 80 -5.39 1.98 -7.03
CA GLU A 80 -4.08 1.51 -6.56
C GLU A 80 -3.57 2.36 -5.39
N LYS A 81 -3.75 3.69 -5.41
CA LYS A 81 -3.44 4.55 -4.26
C LYS A 81 -4.32 4.24 -3.05
N ALA A 82 -5.61 3.98 -3.27
CA ALA A 82 -6.52 3.56 -2.20
C ALA A 82 -6.05 2.23 -1.57
N LEU A 83 -5.57 1.29 -2.39
CA LEU A 83 -5.06 0.00 -1.95
C LEU A 83 -3.72 0.12 -1.20
N LEU A 84 -2.88 1.12 -1.49
CA LEU A 84 -1.69 1.39 -0.68
C LEU A 84 -2.03 1.73 0.78
N LEU A 85 -3.14 2.46 1.00
CA LEU A 85 -3.61 2.85 2.33
C LEU A 85 -4.45 1.76 3.01
N SER A 86 -5.22 0.99 2.21
CA SER A 86 -6.10 -0.08 2.67
C SER A 86 -5.87 -1.39 1.89
N PRO A 87 -4.73 -2.07 2.07
CA PRO A 87 -4.30 -3.19 1.20
C PRO A 87 -5.17 -4.45 1.27
N ASN A 88 -6.04 -4.55 2.28
CA ASN A 88 -6.93 -5.69 2.49
C ASN A 88 -8.40 -5.38 2.21
N ASP A 89 -8.72 -4.20 1.70
CA ASP A 89 -10.08 -3.83 1.36
C ASP A 89 -10.56 -4.60 0.13
N SER A 90 -11.59 -5.43 0.31
CA SER A 90 -12.16 -6.25 -0.76
C SER A 90 -12.90 -5.42 -1.81
N GLU A 91 -13.51 -4.30 -1.41
CA GLU A 91 -14.27 -3.45 -2.31
C GLU A 91 -13.33 -2.73 -3.28
N ILE A 92 -12.23 -2.15 -2.75
CA ILE A 92 -11.17 -1.54 -3.57
C ILE A 92 -10.60 -2.57 -4.56
N LYS A 93 -10.29 -3.79 -4.10
CA LYS A 93 -9.75 -4.86 -4.98
C LYS A 93 -10.71 -5.24 -6.10
N ASN A 94 -12.01 -5.37 -5.78
CA ASN A 94 -13.01 -5.74 -6.78
C ASN A 94 -13.17 -4.63 -7.83
N ASN A 95 -13.26 -3.37 -7.40
CA ASN A 95 -13.41 -2.23 -8.31
C ASN A 95 -12.16 -1.99 -9.15
N LEU A 96 -10.97 -2.16 -8.57
CA LEU A 96 -9.72 -2.18 -9.31
C LEU A 96 -9.74 -3.27 -10.40
N GLY A 97 -10.19 -4.48 -10.06
CA GLY A 97 -10.33 -5.57 -11.03
C GLY A 97 -11.29 -5.23 -12.18
N TYR A 98 -12.42 -4.59 -11.89
CA TYR A 98 -13.33 -4.09 -12.94
C TYR A 98 -12.67 -3.05 -13.83
N ALA A 99 -11.91 -2.11 -13.27
CA ALA A 99 -11.19 -1.11 -14.04
C ALA A 99 -10.06 -1.73 -14.88
N GLN A 100 -9.32 -2.70 -14.33
CA GLN A 100 -8.27 -3.43 -15.03
C GLN A 100 -8.81 -4.22 -16.22
N ASN A 101 -10.02 -4.79 -16.12
CA ASN A 101 -10.68 -5.48 -17.24
C ASN A 101 -11.08 -4.55 -18.39
N MET A 102 -11.05 -3.23 -18.20
CA MET A 102 -11.30 -2.26 -19.27
C MET A 102 -10.04 -1.87 -20.04
N ARG A 103 -8.85 -2.29 -19.59
CA ARG A 103 -7.58 -2.03 -20.28
C ARG A 103 -7.54 -2.71 -21.65
N LEU A 104 -6.86 -2.08 -22.59
CA LEU A 104 -6.53 -2.67 -23.89
C LEU A 104 -5.40 -3.71 -23.77
N ASP A 105 -4.44 -3.45 -22.88
CA ASP A 105 -3.28 -4.31 -22.69
C ASP A 105 -3.61 -5.52 -21.81
N ALA A 106 -3.54 -6.71 -22.40
CA ALA A 106 -3.57 -7.98 -21.69
C ALA A 106 -2.13 -8.47 -21.44
N ILE A 107 -1.49 -7.97 -20.38
CA ILE A 107 -0.14 -8.38 -19.98
C ILE A 107 -0.25 -9.49 -18.95
N GLU A 108 0.21 -10.69 -19.31
CA GLU A 108 0.30 -11.80 -18.38
C GLU A 108 1.47 -11.60 -17.40
N GLU A 109 1.23 -11.82 -16.11
CA GLU A 109 2.29 -11.74 -15.11
C GLU A 109 3.27 -12.91 -15.30
N VAL A 110 4.57 -12.65 -15.14
CA VAL A 110 5.58 -13.72 -15.12
C VAL A 110 5.18 -14.74 -14.05
N PRO A 111 5.06 -16.03 -14.40
CA PRO A 111 4.71 -17.05 -13.43
C PRO A 111 5.76 -17.10 -12.33
N LYS A 112 5.34 -16.75 -11.11
CA LYS A 112 6.19 -16.84 -9.92
C LYS A 112 6.29 -18.28 -9.46
N THR A 113 7.47 -18.70 -9.00
CA THR A 113 7.65 -20.01 -8.35
C THR A 113 6.80 -20.10 -7.08
N GLU A 114 6.42 -21.31 -6.66
CA GLU A 114 5.64 -21.51 -5.43
C GLU A 114 6.34 -20.91 -4.19
N ILE A 115 7.67 -20.95 -4.17
CA ILE A 115 8.49 -20.35 -3.11
C ILE A 115 8.35 -18.82 -3.13
N ALA A 116 8.42 -18.18 -4.29
CA ALA A 116 8.27 -16.74 -4.43
C ALA A 116 6.84 -16.29 -4.05
N GLN A 117 5.81 -17.06 -4.45
CA GLN A 117 4.43 -16.78 -4.06
C GLN A 117 4.23 -16.92 -2.54
N ALA A 118 4.77 -17.96 -1.92
CA ALA A 118 4.70 -18.16 -0.47
C ALA A 118 5.44 -17.06 0.29
N TYR A 119 6.59 -16.61 -0.23
CA TYR A 119 7.36 -15.48 0.31
C TYR A 119 6.54 -14.18 0.26
N ASP A 120 6.04 -13.81 -0.92
CA ASP A 120 5.23 -12.59 -1.11
C ASP A 120 3.98 -12.62 -0.24
N LYS A 121 3.28 -13.75 -0.18
CA LYS A 121 2.08 -13.92 0.65
C LYS A 121 2.38 -13.78 2.15
N THR A 122 3.52 -14.30 2.61
CA THR A 122 3.90 -14.24 4.02
C THR A 122 4.25 -12.82 4.43
N ILE A 123 5.04 -12.13 3.61
CA ILE A 123 5.48 -10.76 3.90
C ILE A 123 4.32 -9.78 3.83
N ASN A 124 3.44 -9.94 2.83
CA ASN A 124 2.28 -9.08 2.63
C ASN A 124 1.05 -9.50 3.45
N LEU A 125 1.18 -10.46 4.37
CA LEU A 125 0.10 -10.84 5.28
C LEU A 125 -0.30 -9.66 6.19
N PHE A 126 0.69 -8.91 6.66
CA PHE A 126 0.53 -7.69 7.46
C PHE A 126 1.30 -6.55 6.83
N THR A 127 0.89 -5.30 7.10
CA THR A 127 1.65 -4.09 6.73
C THR A 127 2.89 -3.91 7.61
N CYS A 128 3.81 -3.03 7.21
CA CYS A 128 5.09 -2.87 7.92
C CYS A 128 4.86 -2.42 9.35
N ASN A 129 3.89 -1.53 9.54
CA ASN A 129 3.48 -1.04 10.85
C ASN A 129 2.79 -2.13 11.68
N GLN A 130 1.98 -3.00 11.06
CA GLN A 130 1.33 -4.11 11.76
C GLN A 130 2.36 -5.14 12.25
N TRP A 131 3.36 -5.50 11.44
CA TRP A 131 4.48 -6.33 11.87
C TRP A 131 5.28 -5.68 13.00
N ALA A 132 5.48 -4.36 12.95
CA ALA A 132 6.15 -3.62 14.02
C ALA A 132 5.33 -3.62 15.33
N TYR A 133 4.02 -3.37 15.27
CA TYR A 133 3.13 -3.43 16.43
C TYR A 133 3.09 -4.83 17.04
N LEU A 134 3.01 -5.87 16.21
CA LEU A 134 3.06 -7.26 16.67
C LEU A 134 4.38 -7.54 17.41
N ALA A 135 5.51 -7.08 16.87
CA ALA A 135 6.80 -7.21 17.55
C ALA A 135 6.81 -6.55 18.93
N VAL A 136 6.29 -5.32 19.04
CA VAL A 136 6.19 -4.59 20.32
C VAL A 136 5.33 -5.36 21.33
N VAL A 137 4.17 -5.87 20.91
CA VAL A 137 3.29 -6.67 21.77
C VAL A 137 3.99 -7.94 22.25
N LEU A 138 4.72 -8.63 21.37
CA LEU A 138 5.46 -9.85 21.70
C LEU A 138 6.65 -9.59 22.63
N VAL A 139 7.34 -8.46 22.48
CA VAL A 139 8.39 -8.05 23.42
C VAL A 139 7.79 -7.72 24.79
N MET A 140 6.65 -7.04 24.85
CA MET A 140 5.95 -6.78 26.11
C MET A 140 5.50 -8.08 26.78
N LEU A 141 4.98 -9.04 26.02
CA LEU A 141 4.61 -10.36 26.52
C LEU A 141 5.84 -11.12 27.07
N PHE A 142 6.99 -11.02 26.39
CA PHE A 142 8.26 -11.57 26.89
C PHE A 142 8.65 -10.96 28.24
N VAL A 143 8.58 -9.63 28.39
CA VAL A 143 8.90 -8.94 29.64
C VAL A 143 7.96 -9.39 30.77
N VAL A 144 6.65 -9.49 30.49
CA VAL A 144 5.67 -9.99 31.47
C VAL A 144 5.96 -11.43 31.88
N ALA A 145 6.27 -12.31 30.91
CA ALA A 145 6.62 -13.70 31.17
C ALA A 145 7.92 -13.83 31.99
N TYR A 146 8.93 -13.00 31.70
CA TYR A 146 10.18 -12.93 32.44
C TYR A 146 9.96 -12.45 33.89
N LEU A 147 9.13 -11.43 34.10
CA LEU A 147 8.75 -10.98 35.45
C LEU A 147 7.96 -12.07 36.19
N ALA A 148 7.04 -12.74 35.51
CA ALA A 148 6.30 -13.86 36.09
C ALA A 148 7.26 -14.97 36.54
N TYR A 149 8.25 -15.34 35.72
CA TYR A 149 9.28 -16.31 36.08
C TYR A 149 10.01 -15.92 37.39
N TYR A 150 10.29 -14.64 37.60
CA TYR A 150 10.95 -14.14 38.81
C TYR A 150 10.07 -14.29 40.06
N PHE A 151 8.77 -13.96 39.97
CA PHE A 151 7.87 -13.94 41.13
C PHE A 151 7.20 -15.28 41.47
N LEU A 152 7.04 -16.17 40.49
CA LEU A 152 6.38 -17.47 40.68
C LEU A 152 7.25 -18.38 41.56
N ARG A 153 6.62 -19.11 42.49
CA ARG A 153 7.34 -20.01 43.42
C ARG A 153 7.39 -21.46 42.93
N SER A 154 6.35 -21.91 42.25
CA SER A 154 6.23 -23.30 41.76
C SER A 154 7.11 -23.53 40.52
N ALA A 155 7.83 -24.65 40.50
CA ALA A 155 8.71 -25.04 39.39
C ALA A 155 7.96 -25.16 38.05
N ASN A 156 6.75 -25.73 38.07
CA ASN A 156 5.95 -25.89 36.86
C ASN A 156 5.51 -24.55 36.27
N GLN A 157 5.11 -23.60 37.13
CA GLN A 157 4.71 -22.26 36.69
C GLN A 157 5.88 -21.47 36.11
N LYS A 158 7.08 -21.58 36.71
CA LYS A 158 8.31 -21.00 36.15
C LYS A 158 8.64 -21.57 34.77
N ARG A 159 8.51 -22.89 34.60
CA ARG A 159 8.78 -23.54 33.31
C ARG A 159 7.84 -23.04 32.22
N ILE A 160 6.55 -22.89 32.52
CA ILE A 160 5.57 -22.33 31.58
C ILE A 160 5.95 -20.88 31.23
N ALA A 161 6.21 -20.04 32.23
CA ALA A 161 6.60 -18.64 32.01
C ALA A 161 7.87 -18.51 31.15
N LEU A 162 8.87 -19.37 31.36
CA LEU A 162 10.09 -19.38 30.54
C LEU A 162 9.81 -19.81 29.10
N ILE A 163 9.04 -20.88 28.88
CA ILE A 163 8.69 -21.35 27.52
C ILE A 163 7.91 -20.29 26.76
N THR A 164 6.90 -19.69 27.41
CA THR A 164 6.11 -18.59 26.82
C THR A 164 7.01 -17.40 26.49
N GLY A 165 7.93 -17.03 27.40
CA GLY A 165 8.88 -15.95 27.16
C GLY A 165 9.76 -16.20 25.94
N ILE A 166 10.41 -17.37 25.87
CA ILE A 166 11.28 -17.74 24.75
C ILE A 166 10.49 -17.73 23.44
N PHE A 167 9.31 -18.35 23.41
CA PHE A 167 8.46 -18.37 22.23
C PHE A 167 8.07 -16.96 21.78
N SER A 168 7.65 -16.11 22.71
CA SER A 168 7.30 -14.72 22.44
C SER A 168 8.47 -13.92 21.88
N LEU A 169 9.68 -14.12 22.44
CA LEU A 169 10.89 -13.46 21.97
C LEU A 169 11.26 -13.93 20.55
N THR A 170 11.21 -15.24 20.28
CA THR A 170 11.51 -15.78 18.94
C THR A 170 10.54 -15.25 17.90
N LEU A 171 9.25 -15.19 18.21
CA LEU A 171 8.23 -14.68 17.30
C LEU A 171 8.35 -13.16 17.13
N GLY A 172 8.74 -12.42 18.17
CA GLY A 172 9.01 -10.99 18.11
C GLY A 172 10.19 -10.67 17.18
N LEU A 173 11.28 -11.42 17.27
CA LEU A 173 12.43 -11.28 16.35
C LEU A 173 12.05 -11.61 14.91
N LEU A 174 11.26 -12.66 14.69
CA LEU A 174 10.73 -12.99 13.36
C LEU A 174 9.85 -11.86 12.81
N SER A 175 8.99 -11.28 13.65
CA SER A 175 8.13 -10.14 13.29
C SER A 175 8.94 -8.92 12.85
N ILE A 176 10.06 -8.62 13.54
CA ILE A 176 10.99 -7.54 13.15
C ILE A 176 11.64 -7.86 11.80
N LEU A 177 12.09 -9.10 11.59
CA LEU A 177 12.66 -9.53 10.31
C LEU A 177 11.67 -9.36 9.17
N LEU A 178 10.41 -9.80 9.35
CA LEU A 178 9.36 -9.66 8.34
C LEU A 178 9.01 -8.20 8.06
N SER A 179 8.95 -7.35 9.09
CA SER A 179 8.81 -5.90 8.93
C SER A 179 9.93 -5.30 8.08
N TYR A 180 11.19 -5.68 8.35
CA TYR A 180 12.34 -5.23 7.56
C TYR A 180 12.28 -5.70 6.10
N LEU A 181 11.99 -6.98 5.87
CA LEU A 181 11.88 -7.54 4.52
C LEU A 181 10.75 -6.87 3.72
N GLN A 182 9.61 -6.62 4.35
CA GLN A 182 8.52 -5.88 3.72
C GLN A 182 8.92 -4.44 3.40
N HIS A 183 9.59 -3.76 4.32
CA HIS A 183 10.04 -2.39 4.11
C HIS A 183 11.02 -2.31 2.93
N GLU A 184 11.97 -3.25 2.84
CA GLU A 184 12.90 -3.35 1.72
C GLU A 184 12.18 -3.61 0.39
N GLN A 185 11.19 -4.50 0.35
CA GLN A 185 10.36 -4.72 -0.83
C GLN A 185 9.59 -3.44 -1.22
N TYR A 186 8.94 -2.80 -0.25
CA TYR A 186 8.24 -1.54 -0.45
C TYR A 186 9.16 -0.42 -0.95
N ARG A 187 10.44 -0.38 -0.53
CA ARG A 187 11.40 0.62 -1.03
C ARG A 187 11.88 0.34 -2.45
N LYS A 188 12.00 -0.92 -2.83
CA LYS A 188 12.47 -1.32 -4.18
C LYS A 188 11.39 -1.17 -5.24
N ASP A 189 10.13 -1.40 -4.86
CA ASP A 189 9.02 -1.21 -5.77
C ASP A 189 8.76 0.29 -5.97
N ASN A 190 8.75 0.75 -7.22
CA ASN A 190 8.34 2.10 -7.60
C ASN A 190 7.23 2.00 -8.66
N PRO A 191 6.00 1.62 -8.26
CA PRO A 191 4.93 1.38 -9.20
C PRO A 191 4.40 2.71 -9.74
N ALA A 192 4.08 2.70 -11.03
CA ALA A 192 3.45 3.80 -11.75
C ALA A 192 2.35 3.26 -12.67
N ILE A 193 1.41 4.13 -13.05
CA ILE A 193 0.35 3.82 -14.02
C ILE A 193 0.57 4.67 -15.27
N VAL A 194 0.40 4.07 -16.44
CA VAL A 194 0.39 4.77 -17.73
C VAL A 194 -0.88 5.59 -17.89
N PHE A 195 -0.74 6.87 -18.20
CA PHE A 195 -1.85 7.82 -18.45
C PHE A 195 -2.02 8.15 -19.93
N GLY A 196 -0.95 8.06 -20.74
CA GLY A 196 -1.05 8.25 -22.19
C GLY A 196 -1.94 7.19 -22.84
N LYS A 197 -2.77 7.60 -23.81
CA LYS A 197 -3.68 6.67 -24.53
C LYS A 197 -2.91 5.55 -25.24
N GLU A 198 -1.81 5.93 -25.89
CA GLU A 198 -0.87 5.03 -26.54
C GLU A 198 0.53 5.61 -26.31
N VAL A 199 1.42 4.81 -25.73
CA VAL A 199 2.76 5.21 -25.31
C VAL A 199 3.75 4.23 -25.90
N ARG A 200 4.72 4.76 -26.66
CA ARG A 200 5.78 3.97 -27.27
C ARG A 200 6.88 3.72 -26.23
N VAL A 201 7.26 2.46 -26.06
CA VAL A 201 8.35 2.06 -25.19
C VAL A 201 9.57 1.71 -26.04
N SER A 202 10.65 2.42 -25.81
CA SER A 202 11.89 2.40 -26.59
C SER A 202 12.99 1.58 -25.92
N SER A 203 13.99 1.13 -26.70
CA SER A 203 15.16 0.43 -26.16
C SER A 203 16.14 1.33 -25.42
N GLU A 204 16.20 2.59 -25.80
CA GLU A 204 17.08 3.61 -25.24
C GLU A 204 16.31 4.88 -24.88
N PRO A 205 16.82 5.73 -23.95
CA PRO A 205 16.19 6.99 -23.56
C PRO A 205 16.42 8.08 -24.63
N ASN A 206 16.05 7.81 -25.87
CA ASN A 206 16.11 8.76 -26.97
C ASN A 206 14.96 8.55 -27.96
N GLY A 207 14.51 9.64 -28.60
CA GLY A 207 13.36 9.63 -29.52
C GLY A 207 13.65 9.01 -30.90
N SER A 208 14.87 8.55 -31.17
CA SER A 208 15.27 7.94 -32.44
C SER A 208 15.50 6.43 -32.35
N SER A 209 15.44 5.86 -31.15
CA SER A 209 15.65 4.45 -30.88
C SER A 209 14.45 3.61 -31.32
N ASP A 210 14.72 2.32 -31.52
CA ASP A 210 13.71 1.35 -31.89
C ASP A 210 12.66 1.18 -30.78
N VAL A 211 11.39 1.12 -31.20
CA VAL A 211 10.27 0.83 -30.31
C VAL A 211 10.23 -0.67 -30.07
N ILE A 212 10.29 -1.09 -28.81
CA ILE A 212 10.21 -2.49 -28.43
C ILE A 212 8.73 -2.93 -28.40
N PHE A 213 7.87 -2.14 -27.74
CA PHE A 213 6.44 -2.40 -27.63
C PHE A 213 5.68 -1.08 -27.34
N THR A 214 4.35 -1.13 -27.42
CA THR A 214 3.47 -0.03 -27.06
C THR A 214 2.64 -0.40 -25.84
N LEU A 215 2.39 0.59 -24.97
CA LEU A 215 1.52 0.47 -23.81
C LEU A 215 0.35 1.45 -23.93
N HIS A 216 -0.76 1.12 -23.30
CA HIS A 216 -1.95 1.94 -23.24
C HIS A 216 -2.24 2.36 -21.79
N GLU A 217 -3.14 3.34 -21.65
CA GLU A 217 -3.55 3.85 -20.36
C GLU A 217 -4.02 2.74 -19.40
N GLY A 218 -3.75 2.93 -18.11
CA GLY A 218 -4.11 1.99 -17.06
C GLY A 218 -3.15 0.81 -16.90
N THR A 219 -2.17 0.65 -17.79
CA THR A 219 -1.12 -0.35 -17.58
C THR A 219 -0.22 0.02 -16.42
N LYS A 220 -0.09 -0.91 -15.48
CA LYS A 220 0.80 -0.80 -14.33
C LYS A 220 2.21 -1.20 -14.71
N VAL A 221 3.15 -0.35 -14.35
CA VAL A 221 4.58 -0.52 -14.61
C VAL A 221 5.36 -0.30 -13.33
N ASN A 222 6.56 -0.85 -13.24
CA ASN A 222 7.49 -0.55 -12.16
C ASN A 222 8.69 0.23 -12.71
N VAL A 223 8.89 1.45 -12.22
CA VAL A 223 10.01 2.31 -12.61
C VAL A 223 11.30 1.78 -11.97
N LEU A 224 12.36 1.71 -12.77
CA LEU A 224 13.67 1.18 -12.39
C LEU A 224 14.72 2.28 -12.31
N GLU A 225 14.75 3.17 -13.30
CA GLU A 225 15.76 4.21 -13.47
C GLU A 225 15.09 5.45 -14.08
N GLU A 226 15.55 6.63 -13.69
CA GLU A 226 15.11 7.93 -14.24
C GLU A 226 16.33 8.63 -14.84
N LEU A 227 16.22 9.09 -16.08
CA LEU A 227 17.31 9.76 -16.82
C LEU A 227 16.75 10.83 -17.75
N ASP A 228 17.08 12.10 -17.51
CA ASP A 228 16.75 13.23 -18.39
C ASP A 228 15.27 13.28 -18.86
N GLY A 229 14.34 13.00 -17.94
CA GLY A 229 12.89 12.97 -18.21
C GLY A 229 12.37 11.67 -18.83
N TRP A 230 13.26 10.71 -19.11
CA TRP A 230 12.92 9.35 -19.47
C TRP A 230 12.92 8.45 -18.24
N GLU A 231 12.03 7.47 -18.26
CA GLU A 231 11.90 6.48 -17.21
C GLU A 231 12.01 5.09 -17.79
N LYS A 232 12.95 4.32 -17.24
CA LYS A 232 13.09 2.91 -17.54
C LYS A 232 12.09 2.14 -16.71
N ILE A 233 11.23 1.40 -17.36
CA ILE A 233 10.16 0.65 -16.71
C ILE A 233 10.36 -0.86 -16.87
N ARG A 234 9.72 -1.61 -15.99
CA ARG A 234 9.47 -3.05 -16.12
C ARG A 234 7.98 -3.31 -16.08
N ILE A 235 7.47 -4.07 -17.05
CA ILE A 235 6.09 -4.55 -17.06
C ILE A 235 5.95 -5.93 -16.41
N ALA A 236 4.72 -6.36 -16.21
CA ALA A 236 4.39 -7.58 -15.45
C ALA A 236 4.94 -8.88 -16.08
N ASP A 237 5.18 -8.90 -17.40
CA ASP A 237 5.80 -10.02 -18.14
C ASP A 237 7.34 -10.02 -18.07
N GLY A 238 7.93 -9.06 -17.37
CA GLY A 238 9.37 -8.93 -17.15
C GLY A 238 10.11 -8.13 -18.22
N GLN A 239 9.46 -7.72 -19.32
CA GLN A 239 10.09 -6.87 -20.32
C GLN A 239 10.41 -5.49 -19.74
N THR A 240 11.46 -4.88 -20.26
CA THR A 240 11.92 -3.55 -19.87
C THR A 240 12.11 -2.65 -21.06
N GLY A 241 11.91 -1.35 -20.87
CA GLY A 241 12.22 -0.33 -21.85
C GLY A 241 12.01 1.07 -21.29
N TRP A 242 12.24 2.08 -22.12
CA TRP A 242 12.20 3.48 -21.76
C TRP A 242 10.96 4.17 -22.31
N LEU A 243 10.34 5.03 -21.52
CA LEU A 243 9.26 5.92 -21.94
C LEU A 243 9.49 7.32 -21.37
N LEU A 244 8.79 8.32 -21.90
CA LEU A 244 8.82 9.67 -21.33
C LEU A 244 8.00 9.70 -20.04
N GLY A 245 8.59 10.19 -18.94
CA GLY A 245 7.99 10.18 -17.60
C GLY A 245 6.64 10.92 -17.51
N GLU A 246 6.41 11.93 -18.37
CA GLU A 246 5.12 12.63 -18.46
C GLU A 246 3.92 11.72 -18.77
N ASN A 247 4.18 10.54 -19.36
CA ASN A 247 3.13 9.58 -19.71
C ASN A 247 2.74 8.65 -18.57
N ILE A 248 3.42 8.71 -17.42
CA ILE A 248 3.15 7.87 -16.27
C ILE A 248 2.94 8.71 -15.01
N LYS A 249 2.25 8.15 -14.03
CA LYS A 249 2.16 8.72 -12.68
C LYS A 249 2.54 7.68 -11.63
N HIS A 250 3.46 8.05 -10.74
CA HIS A 250 3.87 7.21 -9.63
C HIS A 250 2.73 7.04 -8.64
N ILE A 251 2.58 5.84 -8.08
CA ILE A 251 1.46 5.54 -7.15
C ILE A 251 1.84 5.92 -5.71
N LYS A 252 3.14 5.91 -5.39
CA LYS A 252 3.67 6.18 -4.04
C LYS A 252 3.90 7.65 -3.73
N ASP A 253 3.56 8.55 -4.65
CA ASP A 253 3.47 9.98 -4.34
C ASP A 253 2.23 10.22 -3.47
N PHE A 254 2.35 10.99 -2.40
CA PHE A 254 1.20 11.45 -1.61
C PHE A 254 1.31 12.96 -1.51
#